data_AF-A0A4Y2DJS2-F1
#
_entry.id   AF-A0A4Y2DJS2-F1
#
_cell.length_a   1.000
_cell.length_b   1.000
_cell.length_c   1.000
_cell.angle_alpha   90.00
_cell.angle_beta   90.00
_cell.angle_gamma   90.00
#
_symmetry.space_group_name_H-M   'P 1'
#
loop_
_entity.id
_entity.type
_entity.pdbx_description
1 polymer ?
#
loop_
_entity_poly.entity_id
_entity_poly.type
_entity_poly.pdbx_seq_one_letter_code
_entity_poly.pdbx_strand_id
1 'polypeptide(L)'
;MQLNWIKAHVGFLDNETADNLTKQATKKRTHLHLQAPKCHLKKMLMKLSLNKWQQDWDSGGTRRAIFNILPKVTLTPASWSRESILFATGHGPFTSYRFRLPHSDICTCGEKGDHYATSCNMTLSYHFTKPSAENTQLWWKSELSNKLSRTKISKLISFLTENENLIKQPPDATSSSDSDPDFSPSSRSQTYGLRPSRG
;
A
#
# COMPACT_ATOMS: atom_id res chain seq x y z
N MET A 1 -2.62 41.22 19.61
CA MET A 1 -2.04 40.42 20.71
C MET A 1 -0.55 40.64 20.68
N GLN A 2 0.01 41.33 21.68
CA GLN A 2 1.40 41.77 21.70
C GLN A 2 2.13 40.96 22.78
N LEU A 3 3.13 40.18 22.39
CA LEU A 3 3.93 39.34 23.29
C LEU A 3 5.22 40.08 23.64
N ASN A 4 5.37 40.42 24.92
CA ASN A 4 6.58 41.04 25.44
C ASN A 4 7.44 39.98 26.13
N TRP A 5 8.71 39.91 25.77
CA TRP A 5 9.67 38.99 26.38
C TRP A 5 10.18 39.56 27.71
N ILE A 6 9.98 38.82 28.79
CA ILE A 6 10.54 39.13 30.11
C ILE A 6 11.74 38.21 30.34
N LYS A 7 12.85 38.80 30.79
CA LYS A 7 14.11 38.10 31.02
C LYS A 7 13.98 37.15 32.23
N ALA A 8 14.38 35.89 32.07
CA ALA A 8 14.41 34.93 33.16
C ALA A 8 15.46 35.32 34.22
N HIS A 9 15.19 35.00 35.49
CA HIS A 9 16.07 35.20 36.66
C HIS A 9 16.30 36.66 37.13
N VAL A 10 15.36 37.56 36.84
CA VAL A 10 15.40 38.96 37.34
C VAL A 10 14.31 39.18 38.38
N GLY A 11 14.37 38.53 39.54
CA GLY A 11 13.57 38.88 40.74
C GLY A 11 12.04 38.87 40.61
N PHE A 12 11.48 38.45 39.47
CA PHE A 12 10.05 38.44 39.23
C PHE A 12 9.44 37.25 39.97
N LEU A 13 8.56 37.56 40.93
CA LEU A 13 7.98 36.60 41.87
C LEU A 13 7.36 35.38 41.18
N ASP A 14 6.65 35.58 40.06
CA ASP A 14 6.00 34.49 39.32
C ASP A 14 7.02 33.56 38.64
N ASN A 15 8.11 34.12 38.10
CA ASN A 15 9.20 33.34 37.50
C ASN A 15 9.97 32.57 38.57
N GLU A 16 10.23 33.18 39.73
CA GLU A 16 10.86 32.50 40.86
C GLU A 16 9.96 31.42 41.46
N THR A 17 8.65 31.64 41.48
CA THR A 17 7.66 30.64 41.91
C THR A 17 7.63 29.47 40.94
N ALA A 18 7.60 29.71 39.63
CA ALA A 18 7.67 28.67 38.61
C ALA A 18 8.99 27.88 38.67
N ASP A 19 10.12 28.56 38.88
CA ASP A 19 11.44 27.92 39.02
C ASP A 19 11.54 27.12 40.32
N ASN A 20 10.98 27.62 41.43
CA ASN A 20 10.90 26.89 42.70
C ASN A 20 9.97 25.66 42.61
N LEU A 21 8.84 25.76 41.91
CA LEU A 21 7.97 24.62 41.62
C LEU A 21 8.69 23.58 40.75
N THR A 22 9.47 24.02 39.75
CA THR A 22 10.29 23.13 38.91
C THR A 22 11.39 22.44 39.73
N LYS A 23 12.08 23.18 40.62
CA LYS A 23 13.08 22.62 41.55
C LYS A 23 12.46 21.62 42.54
N GLN A 24 11.27 21.92 43.08
CA GLN A 24 10.52 21.00 43.93
C GLN A 24 10.08 19.75 43.17
N ALA A 25 9.57 19.88 41.95
CA ALA A 25 9.17 18.75 41.11
C ALA A 25 10.38 17.85 40.77
N THR A 26 11.56 18.44 40.55
CA THR A 26 12.80 17.69 40.28
C THR A 26 13.31 16.97 41.53
N LYS A 27 13.20 17.57 42.72
CA LYS A 27 13.49 16.91 44.01
C LYS A 27 12.50 15.80 44.33
N LYS A 28 11.24 15.97 43.93
CA LYS A 28 10.14 15.01 44.10
C LYS A 28 10.09 13.97 42.98
N ARG A 29 11.12 13.91 42.13
CA ARG A 29 11.25 12.89 41.08
C ARG A 29 11.44 11.56 41.79
N THR A 30 10.36 10.82 41.95
CA THR A 30 10.40 9.41 42.35
C THR A 30 11.33 8.72 41.35
N HIS A 31 12.55 8.45 41.79
CA HIS A 31 13.50 7.71 40.98
C HIS A 31 12.95 6.29 40.91
N LEU A 32 12.14 6.03 39.88
CA LEU A 32 11.63 4.70 39.57
C LEU A 32 12.87 3.84 39.31
N HIS A 33 13.33 3.17 40.36
CA HIS A 33 14.45 2.26 40.30
C HIS A 33 13.97 1.03 39.53
N LEU A 34 14.11 1.09 38.21
CA LEU A 34 13.89 -0.07 37.35
C LEU A 34 14.98 -1.07 37.70
N GLN A 35 14.57 -2.23 38.21
CA GLN A 35 15.47 -3.33 38.62
C GLN A 35 16.34 -3.84 37.46
N ALA A 36 15.92 -3.56 36.22
CA ALA A 36 16.68 -3.84 35.00
C ALA A 36 17.06 -2.53 34.28
N PRO A 37 18.27 -2.47 33.69
CA PRO A 37 18.65 -1.36 32.82
C PRO A 37 17.64 -1.16 31.68
N LYS A 38 17.36 0.10 31.32
CA LYS A 38 16.42 0.43 30.22
C LYS A 38 16.78 -0.29 28.90
N CYS A 39 18.06 -0.48 28.61
CA CYS A 39 18.52 -1.20 27.43
C CYS A 39 18.09 -2.68 27.43
N HIS A 40 18.05 -3.32 28.60
CA HIS A 40 17.59 -4.69 28.78
C HIS A 40 16.09 -4.80 28.51
N LEU A 41 15.30 -3.92 29.11
CA LEU A 41 13.84 -3.86 28.89
C LEU A 41 13.50 -3.60 27.42
N LYS A 42 14.21 -2.67 26.76
CA LYS A 42 14.03 -2.38 25.34
C LYS A 42 14.34 -3.60 24.46
N LYS A 43 15.42 -4.34 24.75
CA LYS A 43 15.77 -5.59 24.04
C LYS A 43 14.70 -6.66 24.23
N MET A 44 14.20 -6.82 25.46
CA MET A 44 13.15 -7.79 25.77
C MET A 44 11.85 -7.47 25.02
N LEU A 45 11.39 -6.21 25.07
CA LEU A 45 10.20 -5.76 24.35
C LEU A 45 10.35 -5.99 22.85
N MET A 46 11.49 -5.63 22.28
CA MET A 46 11.76 -5.81 20.85
C MET A 46 11.73 -7.29 20.43
N LYS A 47 12.26 -8.18 21.27
CA LYS A 47 12.20 -9.64 21.04
C LYS A 47 10.77 -10.15 21.08
N LEU A 48 9.98 -9.73 22.07
CA LEU A 48 8.57 -10.12 22.20
C LEU A 48 7.75 -9.62 21.00
N SER A 49 7.93 -8.36 20.61
CA SER A 49 7.25 -7.77 19.45
C SER A 49 7.62 -8.48 18.14
N LEU A 50 8.90 -8.79 17.92
CA LEU A 50 9.32 -9.55 16.73
C LEU A 50 8.73 -10.95 16.69
N ASN A 51 8.72 -11.66 17.83
CA ASN A 51 8.14 -13.00 17.90
C ASN A 51 6.64 -12.97 17.60
N LYS A 52 5.90 -12.02 18.19
CA LYS A 52 4.47 -11.86 17.92
C LYS A 52 4.21 -11.52 16.46
N TRP A 53 5.01 -10.63 15.88
CA TRP A 53 4.89 -10.26 14.47
C TRP A 53 5.21 -11.44 13.54
N GLN A 54 6.22 -12.25 13.85
CA GLN A 54 6.51 -13.47 13.10
C GLN A 54 5.34 -14.46 13.15
N GLN A 55 4.73 -14.67 14.32
CA GLN A 55 3.55 -15.55 14.44
C GLN A 55 2.38 -15.06 13.58
N ASP A 56 2.14 -13.75 13.56
CA ASP A 56 1.10 -13.14 12.73
C ASP A 56 1.45 -13.26 11.23
N TRP A 57 2.72 -13.16 10.87
CA TRP A 57 3.21 -13.34 9.50
C TRP A 57 3.07 -14.80 9.03
N ASP A 58 3.38 -15.76 9.89
CA ASP A 58 3.24 -17.19 9.60
C ASP A 58 1.77 -17.57 9.42
N SER A 59 0.88 -17.08 10.29
CA SER A 59 -0.55 -17.45 10.30
C SER A 59 -1.43 -16.63 9.33
N GLY A 60 -1.04 -15.42 8.95
CA GLY A 60 -1.89 -14.49 8.20
C GLY A 60 -2.03 -14.76 6.69
N GLY A 61 -3.24 -15.04 6.19
CA GLY A 61 -3.49 -15.43 4.78
C GLY A 61 -3.21 -14.41 3.67
N THR A 62 -2.90 -13.15 3.99
CA THR A 62 -2.74 -12.06 3.01
C THR A 62 -1.28 -11.97 2.52
N ARG A 63 -1.07 -11.55 1.26
CA ARG A 63 0.28 -11.31 0.68
C ARG A 63 1.22 -12.54 0.75
N ARG A 64 0.68 -13.76 0.62
CA ARG A 64 1.48 -15.00 0.67
C ARG A 64 2.60 -15.07 -0.38
N ALA A 65 2.43 -14.42 -1.53
CA ALA A 65 3.51 -14.29 -2.50
C ALA A 65 4.77 -13.64 -1.88
N ILE A 66 4.61 -12.60 -1.05
CA ILE A 66 5.72 -11.93 -0.36
C ILE A 66 6.29 -12.82 0.75
N PHE A 67 5.43 -13.52 1.49
CA PHE A 67 5.84 -14.48 2.53
C PHE A 67 6.80 -15.54 1.98
N ASN A 68 6.57 -16.07 0.78
CA ASN A 68 7.44 -17.09 0.19
C ASN A 68 8.87 -16.61 -0.13
N ILE A 69 9.06 -15.29 -0.17
CA ILE A 69 10.33 -14.65 -0.51
C ILE A 69 11.01 -14.15 0.75
N LEU A 70 10.24 -13.51 1.64
CA LEU A 70 10.67 -13.02 2.94
C LEU A 70 9.84 -13.69 4.05
N PRO A 71 10.10 -14.98 4.34
CA PRO A 71 9.34 -15.72 5.34
C PRO A 71 9.66 -15.27 6.77
N LYS A 72 10.81 -14.62 6.98
CA LYS A 72 11.23 -14.14 8.29
C LYS A 72 11.09 -12.63 8.40
N VAL A 73 10.40 -12.20 9.44
CA VAL A 73 10.33 -10.82 9.88
C VAL A 73 11.68 -10.43 10.48
N THR A 74 12.25 -9.33 9.99
CA THR A 74 13.52 -8.79 10.49
C THR A 74 13.42 -7.28 10.63
N LEU A 75 14.16 -6.71 11.59
CA LEU A 75 14.30 -5.25 11.70
C LEU A 75 15.25 -4.68 10.65
N THR A 76 16.11 -5.51 10.08
CA THR A 76 16.96 -5.13 8.96
C THR A 76 16.10 -5.05 7.70
N PRO A 77 16.08 -3.90 7.01
CA PRO A 77 15.38 -3.79 5.73
C PRO A 77 15.95 -4.75 4.70
N ALA A 78 15.08 -5.35 3.88
CA ALA A 78 15.54 -6.08 2.70
C ALA A 78 16.27 -5.11 1.75
N SER A 79 17.28 -5.60 1.02
CA SER A 79 18.03 -4.82 0.02
C SER A 79 17.23 -4.56 -1.27
N TRP A 80 15.92 -4.37 -1.15
CA TRP A 80 14.99 -4.20 -2.26
C TRP A 80 14.87 -2.72 -2.58
N SER A 81 14.89 -2.39 -3.87
CA SER A 81 14.54 -1.05 -4.33
C SER A 81 13.06 -0.78 -4.10
N ARG A 82 12.67 0.49 -4.08
CA ARG A 82 11.26 0.90 -4.02
C ARG A 82 10.45 0.24 -5.15
N GLU A 83 11.03 0.16 -6.34
CA GLU A 83 10.44 -0.42 -7.54
C GLU A 83 10.23 -1.93 -7.39
N SER A 84 11.20 -2.64 -6.79
CA SER A 84 11.05 -4.07 -6.49
C SER A 84 9.93 -4.32 -5.48
N ILE A 85 9.78 -3.44 -4.48
CA ILE A 85 8.70 -3.51 -3.49
C ILE A 85 7.35 -3.28 -4.18
N LEU A 86 7.24 -2.27 -5.04
CA LEU A 86 6.02 -1.98 -5.81
C LEU A 86 5.61 -3.17 -6.68
N PHE A 87 6.56 -3.74 -7.42
CA PHE A 87 6.33 -4.91 -8.25
C PHE A 87 5.86 -6.13 -7.41
N ALA A 88 6.57 -6.46 -6.34
CA ALA A 88 6.24 -7.61 -5.48
C ALA A 88 4.89 -7.48 -4.76
N THR A 89 4.43 -6.25 -4.54
CA THR A 89 3.15 -5.97 -3.85
C THR A 89 2.00 -5.72 -4.82
N GLY A 90 2.26 -5.75 -6.14
CA GLY A 90 1.26 -5.37 -7.14
C GLY A 90 0.78 -3.92 -6.97
N HIS A 91 1.62 -3.05 -6.40
CA HIS A 91 1.37 -1.62 -6.25
C HIS A 91 2.11 -0.84 -7.35
N GLY A 92 1.65 0.37 -7.66
CA GLY A 92 2.32 1.24 -8.63
C GLY A 92 1.58 1.30 -9.97
N PRO A 93 2.29 1.23 -11.11
CA PRO A 93 1.68 1.17 -12.45
C PRO A 93 0.82 -0.09 -12.63
N PHE A 94 1.15 -1.16 -11.88
CA PHE A 94 0.37 -2.37 -11.71
C PHE A 94 -0.77 -2.06 -10.75
N THR A 95 -1.90 -1.76 -11.34
CA THR A 95 -3.14 -1.29 -10.74
C THR A 95 -3.91 -2.45 -10.08
N SER A 96 -3.34 -3.12 -9.08
CA SER A 96 -4.10 -4.08 -8.27
C SER A 96 -4.56 -3.53 -6.92
N TYR A 97 -3.85 -2.54 -6.34
CA TYR A 97 -4.14 -2.11 -4.97
C TYR A 97 -3.80 -0.63 -4.67
N ARG A 98 -4.12 0.31 -5.57
CA ARG A 98 -4.09 1.75 -5.25
C ARG A 98 -5.50 2.22 -4.91
N PHE A 99 -5.69 2.67 -3.68
CA PHE A 99 -6.90 3.36 -3.25
C PHE A 99 -7.20 4.52 -4.21
N ARG A 100 -8.32 4.39 -4.95
CA ARG A 100 -9.10 5.45 -5.61
C ARG A 100 -8.28 6.57 -6.30
N LEU A 101 -7.71 6.28 -7.46
CA LEU A 101 -7.29 7.29 -8.44
C LEU A 101 -8.07 7.08 -9.76
N PRO A 102 -8.37 8.14 -10.54
CA PRO A 102 -9.29 8.08 -11.69
C PRO A 102 -8.61 7.60 -12.98
N HIS A 103 -7.67 6.64 -12.89
CA HIS A 103 -6.92 6.15 -14.05
C HIS A 103 -7.26 4.68 -14.30
N SER A 104 -7.51 4.33 -15.57
CA SER A 104 -7.78 2.96 -16.00
C SER A 104 -6.66 2.02 -15.54
N ASP A 105 -7.05 0.84 -15.11
CA ASP A 105 -6.13 -0.25 -14.77
C ASP A 105 -5.76 -1.11 -15.98
N ILE A 106 -6.32 -0.78 -17.14
CA ILE A 106 -6.15 -1.48 -18.41
C ILE A 106 -5.05 -0.79 -19.22
N CYS A 107 -4.12 -1.60 -19.70
CA CYS A 107 -3.11 -1.17 -20.66
C CYS A 107 -3.76 -0.79 -21.99
N THR A 108 -3.11 0.05 -22.79
CA THR A 108 -3.51 0.30 -24.19
C THR A 108 -3.60 -0.96 -25.03
N CYS A 109 -2.91 -2.05 -24.65
CA CYS A 109 -3.06 -3.36 -25.29
C CYS A 109 -4.29 -4.17 -24.83
N GLY A 110 -5.11 -3.64 -23.92
CA GLY A 110 -6.33 -4.30 -23.41
C GLY A 110 -6.12 -5.28 -22.26
N GLU A 111 -4.87 -5.55 -21.86
CA GLU A 111 -4.56 -6.44 -20.73
C GLU A 111 -4.29 -5.68 -19.42
N LYS A 112 -4.35 -6.37 -18.28
CA LYS A 112 -4.13 -5.80 -16.94
C LYS A 112 -3.09 -6.60 -16.15
N GLY A 113 -2.42 -5.95 -15.20
CA GLY A 113 -1.60 -6.62 -14.20
C GLY A 113 -0.24 -7.07 -14.74
N ASP A 114 0.10 -8.34 -14.53
CA ASP A 114 1.46 -8.87 -14.72
C ASP A 114 1.94 -8.92 -16.18
N HIS A 115 1.03 -8.68 -17.14
CA HIS A 115 1.36 -8.70 -18.57
C HIS A 115 2.50 -7.74 -18.95
N TYR A 116 2.64 -6.59 -18.26
CA TYR A 116 3.75 -5.65 -18.47
C TYR A 116 5.12 -6.30 -18.26
N ALA A 117 5.21 -7.38 -17.48
CA ALA A 117 6.44 -8.09 -17.23
C ALA A 117 6.64 -9.30 -18.16
N THR A 118 5.65 -9.74 -18.92
CA THR A 118 5.71 -11.03 -19.64
C THR A 118 5.23 -11.00 -21.10
N SER A 119 4.34 -10.10 -21.48
CA SER A 119 3.62 -10.15 -22.76
C SER A 119 3.26 -8.81 -23.38
N CYS A 120 3.45 -7.68 -22.71
CA CYS A 120 3.09 -6.37 -23.25
C CYS A 120 4.03 -5.93 -24.39
N ASN A 121 3.46 -5.62 -25.56
CA ASN A 121 4.26 -5.13 -26.70
C ASN A 121 5.07 -3.85 -26.38
N MET A 122 4.63 -3.05 -25.41
CA MET A 122 5.33 -1.82 -25.03
C MET A 122 6.52 -2.02 -24.11
N THR A 123 6.69 -3.21 -23.54
CA THR A 123 7.75 -3.52 -22.58
C THR A 123 8.57 -4.74 -22.98
N LEU A 124 8.65 -5.06 -24.27
CA LEU A 124 9.37 -6.21 -24.83
C LEU A 124 10.81 -6.36 -24.29
N SER A 125 11.54 -5.25 -24.14
CA SER A 125 12.92 -5.24 -23.61
C SER A 125 13.02 -5.64 -22.14
N TYR A 126 11.92 -5.57 -21.41
CA TYR A 126 11.81 -5.87 -19.98
C TYR A 126 11.12 -7.21 -19.69
N HIS A 127 10.77 -7.98 -20.72
CA HIS A 127 10.06 -9.25 -20.54
C HIS A 127 10.87 -10.29 -19.79
N PHE A 128 10.24 -10.87 -18.79
CA PHE A 128 10.64 -12.11 -18.16
C PHE A 128 9.92 -13.28 -18.83
N THR A 129 10.47 -14.48 -18.65
CA THR A 129 9.80 -15.70 -19.09
C THR A 129 8.48 -15.84 -18.33
N LYS A 130 7.37 -15.94 -19.05
CA LYS A 130 6.05 -16.14 -18.44
C LYS A 130 6.04 -17.45 -17.64
N PRO A 131 5.69 -17.44 -16.35
CA PRO A 131 5.61 -18.68 -15.59
C PRO A 131 4.42 -19.52 -16.02
N SER A 132 4.54 -20.85 -15.88
CA SER A 132 3.38 -21.75 -15.84
C SER A 132 2.56 -21.46 -14.57
N ALA A 133 1.24 -21.68 -14.63
CA ALA A 133 0.33 -21.49 -13.51
C ALA A 133 0.83 -22.23 -12.24
N GLU A 134 1.30 -23.46 -12.40
CA GLU A 134 1.81 -24.31 -11.31
C GLU A 134 3.09 -23.78 -10.67
N ASN A 135 3.91 -23.02 -11.43
CA ASN A 135 5.24 -22.57 -11.00
C ASN A 135 5.30 -21.07 -10.67
N THR A 136 4.15 -20.38 -10.65
CA THR A 136 4.08 -18.92 -10.46
C THR A 136 4.78 -18.49 -9.16
N GLN A 137 4.57 -19.20 -8.05
CA GLN A 137 5.23 -18.88 -6.77
C GLN A 137 6.76 -18.99 -6.82
N LEU A 138 7.27 -20.08 -7.40
CA LEU A 138 8.71 -20.33 -7.49
C LEU A 138 9.37 -19.30 -8.42
N TRP A 139 8.69 -18.93 -9.49
CA TRP A 139 9.11 -17.89 -10.40
C TRP A 139 9.26 -16.53 -9.68
N TRP A 140 8.23 -16.09 -8.95
CA TRP A 140 8.29 -14.85 -8.17
C TRP A 140 9.45 -14.84 -7.17
N LYS A 141 9.68 -15.98 -6.51
CA LYS A 141 10.80 -16.15 -5.59
C LYS A 141 12.15 -16.02 -6.30
N SER A 142 12.30 -16.63 -7.48
CA SER A 142 13.53 -16.54 -8.27
C SER A 142 13.80 -15.10 -8.72
N GLU A 143 12.80 -14.44 -9.32
CA GLU A 143 12.96 -13.10 -9.89
C GLU A 143 13.26 -12.03 -8.83
N LEU A 144 12.62 -12.10 -7.66
CA LEU A 144 12.84 -11.13 -6.59
C LEU A 144 14.09 -11.42 -5.76
N SER A 145 14.60 -12.65 -5.78
CA SER A 145 15.87 -13.00 -5.12
C SER A 145 17.08 -12.58 -5.97
N ASN A 146 16.99 -12.70 -7.30
CA ASN A 146 18.08 -12.40 -8.21
C ASN A 146 18.34 -10.88 -8.34
N LYS A 147 19.60 -10.46 -8.22
CA LYS A 147 20.00 -9.04 -8.31
C LYS A 147 19.79 -8.44 -9.71
N LEU A 148 20.10 -9.20 -10.77
CA LEU A 148 19.93 -8.75 -12.15
C LEU A 148 18.45 -8.59 -12.48
N SER A 149 17.64 -9.57 -12.07
CA SER A 149 16.17 -9.50 -12.18
C SER A 149 15.60 -8.29 -11.46
N ARG A 150 15.99 -8.04 -10.20
CA ARG A 150 15.59 -6.82 -9.46
C ARG A 150 15.99 -5.52 -10.18
N THR A 151 17.15 -5.51 -10.84
CA THR A 151 17.58 -4.35 -11.64
C THR A 151 16.69 -4.16 -12.85
N LYS A 152 16.33 -5.26 -13.54
CA LYS A 152 15.41 -5.24 -14.69
C LYS A 152 13.99 -4.83 -14.28
N ILE A 153 13.47 -5.35 -13.16
CA ILE A 153 12.21 -4.90 -12.54
C ILE A 153 12.26 -3.40 -12.26
N SER A 154 13.36 -2.91 -11.67
CA SER A 154 13.48 -1.48 -11.36
C SER A 154 13.38 -0.61 -12.62
N LYS A 155 14.08 -0.99 -13.69
CA LYS A 155 14.00 -0.29 -14.98
C LYS A 155 12.60 -0.37 -15.60
N LEU A 156 11.94 -1.52 -15.51
CA LEU A 156 10.55 -1.69 -15.97
C LEU A 156 9.62 -0.72 -15.24
N ILE A 157 9.68 -0.67 -13.91
CA ILE A 157 8.77 0.18 -13.12
C ILE A 157 9.03 1.66 -13.40
N SER A 158 10.29 2.07 -13.52
CA SER A 158 10.64 3.44 -13.93
C SER A 158 10.04 3.77 -15.30
N PHE A 159 10.24 2.91 -16.30
CA PHE A 159 9.67 3.09 -17.64
C PHE A 159 8.14 3.23 -17.60
N LEU A 160 7.45 2.33 -16.88
CA LEU A 160 5.99 2.37 -16.74
C LEU A 160 5.49 3.65 -16.04
N THR A 161 6.26 4.16 -15.10
CA THR A 161 5.91 5.38 -14.35
C THR A 161 6.13 6.63 -15.21
N GLU A 162 7.22 6.68 -15.96
CA GLU A 162 7.55 7.80 -16.86
C GLU A 162 6.61 7.87 -18.07
N ASN A 163 6.09 6.73 -18.52
CA ASN A 163 5.24 6.61 -19.71
C ASN A 163 3.78 6.30 -19.37
N GLU A 164 3.32 6.60 -18.14
CA GLU A 164 2.00 6.23 -17.64
C GLU A 164 0.86 6.65 -18.59
N ASN A 165 0.94 7.86 -19.14
CA ASN A 165 -0.07 8.42 -20.05
C ASN A 165 -0.14 7.72 -21.43
N LEU A 166 0.94 7.08 -21.86
CA LEU A 166 1.01 6.37 -23.14
C LEU A 166 0.58 4.90 -22.99
N ILE A 167 0.74 4.37 -21.79
CA ILE A 167 0.56 2.95 -21.50
C ILE A 167 -0.84 2.66 -20.98
N LYS A 168 -1.50 3.62 -20.31
CA LYS A 168 -2.85 3.44 -19.78
C LYS A 168 -3.90 4.02 -20.72
N GLN A 169 -5.03 3.33 -20.82
CA GLN A 169 -6.17 3.86 -21.53
C GLN A 169 -6.73 5.11 -20.81
N PRO A 170 -7.15 6.16 -21.55
CA PRO A 170 -7.90 7.26 -20.96
C PRO A 170 -9.23 6.72 -20.39
N PRO A 171 -9.76 7.34 -19.31
CA PRO A 171 -10.93 6.84 -18.60
C PRO A 171 -12.24 6.75 -19.42
N ASP A 172 -12.27 7.24 -20.67
CA ASP A 172 -13.48 7.32 -21.50
C ASP A 172 -13.47 6.44 -22.77
N ALA A 173 -12.65 5.39 -22.84
CA ALA A 173 -12.69 4.44 -23.98
C ALA A 173 -13.81 3.39 -23.90
N THR A 174 -14.88 3.64 -23.12
CA THR A 174 -16.14 2.89 -23.25
C THR A 174 -17.15 3.76 -23.99
N SER A 175 -16.99 3.90 -25.30
CA SER A 175 -18.06 4.33 -26.20
C SER A 175 -18.35 3.21 -27.19
N SER A 176 -19.52 2.60 -26.97
CA SER A 176 -20.39 1.89 -27.91
C SER A 176 -19.77 0.78 -28.78
N SER A 177 -20.00 -0.45 -28.36
CA SER A 177 -20.43 -1.51 -29.28
C SER A 177 -21.44 -2.40 -28.56
N ASP A 178 -22.49 -1.79 -28.00
CA ASP A 178 -23.74 -2.51 -27.80
C ASP A 178 -24.41 -2.57 -29.17
N SER A 179 -24.36 -3.74 -29.77
CA SER A 179 -25.25 -4.05 -30.89
C SER A 179 -26.64 -4.21 -30.30
N ASP A 180 -27.49 -3.21 -30.48
CA ASP A 180 -28.91 -3.29 -30.14
C ASP A 180 -29.56 -4.49 -30.86
N PRO A 181 -30.23 -5.41 -30.15
CA PRO A 181 -31.15 -6.33 -30.80
C PRO A 181 -32.47 -5.60 -31.08
N ASP A 182 -32.84 -5.60 -32.36
CA ASP A 182 -34.13 -5.21 -32.92
C ASP A 182 -35.33 -5.57 -32.00
N PHE A 183 -35.98 -4.56 -31.43
CA PHE A 183 -37.31 -4.71 -30.83
C PHE A 183 -38.36 -4.15 -31.79
N SER A 184 -38.99 -5.05 -32.55
CA SER A 184 -40.28 -4.76 -33.19
C SER A 184 -41.38 -4.61 -32.12
N PRO A 185 -42.26 -3.60 -32.19
CA PRO A 185 -43.33 -3.43 -31.21
C PRO A 185 -44.54 -4.31 -31.59
N SER A 186 -44.81 -5.34 -30.77
CA SER A 186 -46.07 -6.08 -30.82
C SER A 186 -47.07 -5.50 -29.82
N SER A 187 -48.19 -5.03 -30.37
CA SER A 187 -49.32 -4.39 -29.72
C SER A 187 -49.98 -5.25 -28.63
N ARG A 188 -50.16 -4.70 -27.42
CA ARG A 188 -51.05 -5.28 -26.40
C ARG A 188 -52.11 -4.27 -25.98
N SER A 189 -53.36 -4.64 -26.26
CA SER A 189 -54.58 -3.89 -26.03
C SER A 189 -54.83 -3.58 -24.56
N GLN A 190 -55.24 -2.33 -24.29
CA GLN A 190 -55.75 -1.86 -23.00
C GLN A 190 -57.15 -2.42 -22.75
N THR A 191 -57.44 -2.86 -21.53
CA THR A 191 -58.81 -2.92 -20.99
C THR A 191 -58.79 -2.40 -19.57
N TYR A 192 -59.46 -1.26 -19.37
CA TYR A 192 -59.75 -0.65 -18.08
C TYR A 192 -60.91 -1.40 -17.41
N GLY A 193 -60.86 -1.57 -16.08
CA GLY A 193 -61.95 -2.10 -15.29
C GLY A 193 -61.88 -1.61 -13.85
N LEU A 194 -62.89 -0.83 -13.45
CA LEU A 194 -63.00 0.05 -12.29
C LEU A 194 -63.06 -0.67 -10.93
N ARG A 195 -62.53 -0.01 -9.89
CA ARG A 195 -62.65 -0.39 -8.47
C ARG A 195 -63.82 0.38 -7.83
N PRO A 196 -64.78 -0.25 -7.12
CA PRO A 196 -65.76 0.49 -6.33
C PRO A 196 -65.25 0.80 -4.91
N SER A 197 -65.60 2.00 -4.44
CA SER A 197 -65.36 2.53 -3.09
C SER A 197 -66.33 1.99 -2.05
N ARG A 198 -65.89 2.08 -0.79
CA ARG A 198 -66.55 1.67 0.47
C ARG A 198 -67.99 2.17 0.65
N GLY A 199 -68.79 1.31 1.28
CA GLY A 199 -69.93 1.58 2.16
C GLY A 199 -69.94 0.53 3.25
#